data_AF-A0A8S4RHT5-F1
#
_entry.id   AF-A0A8S4RHT5-F1
#
_cell.length_a   1.000
_cell.length_b   1.000
_cell.length_c   1.000
_cell.angle_alpha   90.00
_cell.angle_beta   90.00
_cell.angle_gamma   90.00
#
_symmetry.space_group_name_H-M   'P 1'
#
loop_
_entity.id
_entity.type
_entity.pdbx_description
1 polymer ?
#
loop_
_entity_poly.entity_id
_entity_poly.type
_entity_poly.pdbx_seq_one_letter_code
_entity_poly.pdbx_strand_id
1 'polypeptide(L)'
;MEYLQFDGSTGSVCEYLYDTMATSKPGTSHTIDPLLLDKEGDFKGYGKETYTLLKYILRELAEEKGNATKCIKDEDPLQRAQRYTGLHMNTLKKLSDGLITVDELTEVSRKCVYDALMSFYLDKNIMPTATELFDSVQDFLPPYEDIRSFKKKLVKMGYIFKKRENCFIIYEKPSIRFERFLYLKHIIQYRKDKRPIYYISEVSLSYKKVWNIDESVSDKHKTQIHLLFAVSSHKGVQFLKRVNKLDTEIFNSWLLNDVMPNLETNSVVILDNTELHCDTYCETPNKNSPNHVLIEWLAFHEIPFIKTMSIVELNALVNKYTDRNVRLYKPDIWLKQNGHDVLRLPDCLNEMTPAAHTRHVINKKIKLKDDLDLKGIENDVNESELTSYSSMLFAEEERLFGLEMKLDVVFDNLMPSIYCENDLYLPSISDSDS
;
A
#
# COMPACT_ATOMS: atom_id res chain seq x y z
N MET A 1 2.72 1.26 40.90
CA MET A 1 2.44 -0.11 40.44
C MET A 1 0.96 -0.34 40.58
N GLU A 2 0.21 -0.10 39.51
CA GLU A 2 -1.18 -0.55 39.35
C GLU A 2 -1.30 -1.02 37.90
N TYR A 3 -1.76 -2.25 37.70
CA TYR A 3 -1.95 -2.83 36.38
C TYR A 3 -3.36 -2.49 35.89
N LEU A 4 -3.47 -1.71 34.82
CA LEU A 4 -4.72 -1.58 34.08
C LEU A 4 -4.81 -2.72 33.06
N GLN A 5 -5.75 -3.64 33.29
CA GLN A 5 -6.16 -4.61 32.28
C GLN A 5 -6.88 -3.87 31.16
N PHE A 6 -6.42 -4.03 29.92
CA PHE A 6 -7.16 -3.59 28.73
C PHE A 6 -8.03 -4.74 28.22
N ASP A 7 -9.32 -4.45 28.04
CA ASP A 7 -10.29 -5.42 27.54
C ASP A 7 -10.19 -5.56 26.01
N GLY A 8 -10.45 -6.76 25.50
CA GLY A 8 -10.10 -7.17 24.15
C GLY A 8 -11.20 -6.91 23.12
N SER A 9 -11.20 -5.75 22.47
CA SER A 9 -12.09 -5.46 21.33
C SER A 9 -11.40 -4.69 20.20
N THR A 10 -10.38 -5.27 19.58
CA THR A 10 -9.75 -4.73 18.36
C THR A 10 -10.53 -5.14 17.12
N GLY A 11 -11.35 -4.23 16.57
CA GLY A 11 -11.92 -4.39 15.23
C GLY A 11 -10.81 -4.35 14.16
N SER A 12 -10.79 -5.35 13.28
CA SER A 12 -9.85 -5.44 12.16
C SER A 12 -10.11 -4.32 11.13
N VAL A 13 -9.05 -3.63 10.72
CA VAL A 13 -9.08 -2.60 9.64
C VAL A 13 -8.62 -3.20 8.30
N CYS A 14 -8.51 -4.54 8.20
CA CYS A 14 -7.81 -5.23 7.11
C CYS A 14 -8.68 -5.91 6.04
N GLU A 15 -9.97 -5.62 5.93
CA GLU A 15 -10.77 -6.08 4.78
C GLU A 15 -10.56 -5.20 3.52
N TYR A 16 -10.63 -5.84 2.34
CA TYR A 16 -10.99 -5.27 1.01
C TYR A 16 -9.91 -4.78 0.00
N LEU A 17 -9.19 -5.73 -0.63
CA LEU A 17 -8.59 -5.63 -1.99
C LEU A 17 -8.82 -6.98 -2.74
N TYR A 18 -8.74 -7.17 -4.06
CA TYR A 18 -8.74 -6.31 -5.27
C TYR A 18 -9.28 -7.16 -6.48
N ASP A 19 -9.65 -6.59 -7.64
CA ASP A 19 -9.78 -7.37 -8.90
C ASP A 19 -9.70 -6.50 -10.19
N THR A 20 -8.88 -6.93 -11.17
CA THR A 20 -8.97 -6.83 -12.65
C THR A 20 -7.64 -6.45 -13.37
N MET A 21 -7.21 -7.28 -14.33
CA MET A 21 -5.95 -7.21 -15.11
C MET A 21 -6.03 -6.59 -16.54
N ALA A 22 -4.88 -6.62 -17.24
CA ALA A 22 -4.47 -5.92 -18.47
C ALA A 22 -4.66 -6.66 -19.83
N THR A 23 -3.90 -6.24 -20.86
CA THR A 23 -3.84 -6.78 -22.25
C THR A 23 -2.53 -6.39 -22.97
N SER A 24 -1.95 -7.06 -23.98
CA SER A 24 -2.00 -8.48 -24.43
C SER A 24 -1.20 -8.70 -25.75
N LYS A 25 -0.74 -9.94 -26.03
CA LYS A 25 -0.50 -10.57 -27.38
C LYS A 25 0.79 -10.23 -28.19
N PRO A 26 1.25 -11.12 -29.13
CA PRO A 26 1.39 -12.61 -29.06
C PRO A 26 2.64 -13.21 -29.82
N GLY A 27 3.02 -14.49 -29.60
CA GLY A 27 4.01 -15.17 -30.47
C GLY A 27 4.37 -16.67 -30.23
N THR A 28 3.61 -17.59 -30.83
CA THR A 28 3.93 -19.00 -31.23
C THR A 28 4.64 -20.03 -30.29
N SER A 29 3.86 -21.06 -29.91
CA SER A 29 4.16 -22.52 -29.89
C SER A 29 5.36 -23.09 -29.10
N HIS A 30 5.08 -23.82 -28.01
CA HIS A 30 5.19 -25.30 -27.96
C HIS A 30 4.35 -25.88 -26.80
N THR A 31 4.13 -27.19 -26.75
CA THR A 31 3.11 -27.89 -25.95
C THR A 31 3.42 -28.00 -24.45
N ILE A 32 2.58 -27.40 -23.58
CA ILE A 32 2.55 -27.60 -22.12
C ILE A 32 1.08 -27.67 -21.64
N ASP A 33 0.84 -28.35 -20.51
CA ASP A 33 -0.45 -28.72 -19.91
C ASP A 33 -1.48 -27.55 -19.77
N PRO A 34 -2.75 -27.70 -20.22
CA PRO A 34 -3.68 -26.56 -20.37
C PRO A 34 -4.23 -25.92 -19.09
N LEU A 35 -3.94 -26.47 -17.90
CA LEU A 35 -4.66 -26.10 -16.66
C LEU A 35 -3.98 -25.05 -15.78
N LEU A 36 -2.68 -24.74 -15.98
CA LEU A 36 -1.89 -24.07 -14.91
C LEU A 36 -1.13 -22.79 -15.33
N LEU A 37 -1.02 -22.47 -16.62
CA LEU A 37 -0.28 -21.30 -17.12
C LEU A 37 -1.08 -20.55 -18.19
N ASP A 38 -0.85 -19.25 -18.32
CA ASP A 38 -1.40 -18.48 -19.42
C ASP A 38 -0.51 -18.48 -20.68
N LYS A 39 -0.88 -17.66 -21.67
CA LYS A 39 -0.25 -17.66 -23.00
C LYS A 39 1.15 -17.05 -23.02
N GLU A 40 1.57 -16.44 -21.92
CA GLU A 40 2.89 -15.82 -21.73
C GLU A 40 3.77 -16.68 -20.79
N GLY A 41 3.25 -17.80 -20.28
CA GLY A 41 3.95 -18.72 -19.38
C GLY A 41 3.88 -18.30 -17.91
N ASP A 42 3.09 -17.27 -17.59
CA ASP A 42 2.89 -16.79 -16.23
C ASP A 42 1.67 -17.45 -15.55
N PHE A 43 1.73 -17.52 -14.22
CA PHE A 43 0.64 -18.01 -13.38
C PHE A 43 -0.52 -17.01 -13.41
N LYS A 44 -1.52 -17.26 -14.26
CA LYS A 44 -2.79 -16.53 -14.20
C LYS A 44 -3.42 -16.76 -12.84
N GLY A 45 -3.70 -15.66 -12.13
CA GLY A 45 -3.90 -15.65 -10.69
C GLY A 45 -4.78 -16.79 -10.16
N TYR A 46 -4.16 -17.70 -9.39
CA TYR A 46 -4.77 -18.84 -8.69
C TYR A 46 -5.83 -18.46 -7.63
N GLY A 47 -6.19 -17.17 -7.52
CA GLY A 47 -7.02 -16.66 -6.44
C GLY A 47 -8.47 -17.14 -6.50
N LYS A 48 -9.14 -17.04 -7.66
CA LYS A 48 -10.62 -17.08 -7.71
C LYS A 48 -11.20 -18.47 -7.49
N GLU A 49 -10.65 -19.47 -8.15
CA GLU A 49 -11.05 -20.88 -8.06
C GLU A 49 -10.73 -21.42 -6.66
N THR A 50 -9.53 -21.13 -6.14
CA THR A 50 -9.07 -21.50 -4.79
C THR A 50 -9.92 -20.84 -3.70
N TYR A 51 -10.24 -19.55 -3.84
CA TYR A 51 -11.13 -18.81 -2.95
C TYR A 51 -12.56 -19.39 -2.96
N THR A 52 -13.05 -19.82 -4.14
CA THR A 52 -14.36 -20.48 -4.26
C THR A 52 -14.36 -21.83 -3.56
N LEU A 53 -13.29 -22.63 -3.72
CA LEU A 53 -13.10 -23.89 -3.01
C LEU A 53 -13.01 -23.69 -1.49
N LEU A 54 -12.27 -22.67 -1.02
CA LEU A 54 -12.15 -22.35 0.39
C LEU A 54 -13.50 -21.92 1.00
N LYS A 55 -14.28 -21.08 0.30
CA LYS A 55 -15.65 -20.73 0.72
C LYS A 55 -16.59 -21.94 0.75
N TYR A 56 -16.44 -22.88 -0.18
CA TYR A 56 -17.19 -24.14 -0.16
C TYR A 56 -16.84 -24.98 1.08
N ILE A 57 -15.56 -25.24 1.32
CA ILE A 57 -15.09 -26.07 2.45
C ILE A 57 -15.56 -25.51 3.80
N LEU A 58 -15.46 -24.19 4.00
CA LEU A 58 -15.91 -23.54 5.24
C LEU A 58 -17.44 -23.62 5.43
N ARG A 59 -18.23 -23.60 4.35
CA ARG A 59 -19.67 -23.80 4.43
C ARG A 59 -19.99 -25.22 4.90
N GLU A 60 -19.35 -26.24 4.33
CA GLU A 60 -19.55 -27.63 4.76
C GLU A 60 -19.16 -27.81 6.25
N LEU A 61 -18.05 -27.20 6.72
CA LEU A 61 -17.70 -27.19 8.15
C LEU A 61 -18.80 -26.59 9.05
N ALA A 62 -19.39 -25.46 8.64
CA ALA A 62 -20.46 -24.81 9.38
C ALA A 62 -21.74 -25.67 9.41
N GLU A 63 -22.05 -26.34 8.30
CA GLU A 63 -23.20 -27.26 8.21
C GLU A 63 -23.02 -28.53 9.06
N GLU A 64 -21.80 -29.09 9.13
CA GLU A 64 -21.48 -30.23 10.01
C GLU A 64 -21.55 -29.84 11.50
N LYS A 65 -21.03 -28.67 11.87
CA LYS A 65 -21.12 -28.12 13.24
C LYS A 65 -22.56 -27.91 13.70
N GLY A 66 -23.48 -27.60 12.77
CA GLY A 66 -24.91 -27.45 13.01
C GLY A 66 -25.74 -28.74 12.90
N ASN A 67 -25.20 -29.83 12.35
CA ASN A 67 -25.96 -31.06 12.11
C ASN A 67 -25.10 -32.34 12.24
N ALA A 68 -25.22 -33.00 13.40
CA ALA A 68 -24.54 -34.26 13.72
C ALA A 68 -24.83 -35.43 12.73
N THR A 69 -25.87 -35.36 11.89
CA THR A 69 -26.11 -36.37 10.85
C THR A 69 -25.32 -36.14 9.55
N LYS A 70 -24.70 -34.97 9.38
CA LYS A 70 -23.80 -34.67 8.26
C LYS A 70 -22.34 -34.98 8.54
N CYS A 71 -21.93 -35.09 9.81
CA CYS A 71 -20.55 -35.40 10.18
C CYS A 71 -20.09 -36.74 9.57
N ILE A 72 -18.97 -36.70 8.85
CA ILE A 72 -18.28 -37.92 8.45
C ILE A 72 -17.79 -38.62 9.72
N LYS A 73 -18.11 -39.90 9.89
CA LYS A 73 -17.71 -40.67 11.06
C LYS A 73 -16.18 -40.81 11.12
N ASP A 74 -15.64 -40.64 12.32
CA ASP A 74 -14.23 -40.88 12.66
C ASP A 74 -13.20 -39.93 12.02
N GLU A 75 -13.63 -38.78 11.47
CA GLU A 75 -12.74 -37.75 10.90
C GLU A 75 -13.07 -36.35 11.45
N ASP A 76 -12.10 -35.70 12.10
CA ASP A 76 -12.20 -34.29 12.54
C ASP A 76 -12.38 -33.36 11.32
N PRO A 77 -13.50 -32.61 11.21
CA PRO A 77 -13.76 -31.73 10.09
C PRO A 77 -12.65 -30.69 9.87
N LEU A 78 -12.03 -30.16 10.95
CA LEU A 78 -10.96 -29.18 10.82
C LEU A 78 -9.68 -29.80 10.24
N GLN A 79 -9.34 -31.04 10.59
CA GLN A 79 -8.23 -31.78 9.96
C GLN A 79 -8.53 -32.10 8.49
N ARG A 80 -9.78 -32.43 8.15
CA ARG A 80 -10.20 -32.59 6.75
C ARG A 80 -10.01 -31.30 5.96
N ALA A 81 -10.47 -30.17 6.50
CA ALA A 81 -10.29 -28.86 5.88
C ALA A 81 -8.82 -28.47 5.75
N GLN A 82 -7.98 -28.76 6.75
CA GLN A 82 -6.52 -28.55 6.68
C GLN A 82 -5.89 -29.32 5.53
N ARG A 83 -6.26 -30.59 5.32
CA ARG A 83 -5.78 -31.40 4.18
C ARG A 83 -6.14 -30.80 2.82
N TYR A 84 -7.34 -30.24 2.66
CA TYR A 84 -7.80 -29.68 1.39
C TYR A 84 -7.33 -28.25 1.12
N THR A 85 -7.08 -27.45 2.17
CA THR A 85 -6.79 -26.01 2.04
C THR A 85 -5.33 -25.63 2.27
N GLY A 86 -4.56 -26.49 2.95
CA GLY A 86 -3.22 -26.16 3.45
C GLY A 86 -3.20 -25.20 4.64
N LEU A 87 -4.36 -24.70 5.09
CA LEU A 87 -4.43 -23.71 6.18
C LEU A 87 -3.98 -24.28 7.53
N HIS A 88 -3.37 -23.42 8.35
CA HIS A 88 -3.08 -23.77 9.72
C HIS A 88 -4.37 -23.90 10.55
N MET A 89 -4.32 -24.79 11.55
CA MET A 89 -5.46 -25.20 12.37
C MET A 89 -6.11 -24.02 13.10
N ASN A 90 -5.33 -23.02 13.51
CA ASN A 90 -5.84 -21.81 14.15
C ASN A 90 -6.65 -20.94 13.19
N THR A 91 -6.16 -20.75 11.95
CA THR A 91 -6.85 -19.97 10.92
C THR A 91 -8.19 -20.62 10.55
N LEU A 92 -8.23 -21.95 10.41
CA LEU A 92 -9.46 -22.70 10.16
C LEU A 92 -10.48 -22.59 11.31
N LYS A 93 -10.02 -22.59 12.56
CA LYS A 93 -10.88 -22.32 13.73
C LYS A 93 -11.46 -20.90 13.68
N LYS A 94 -10.61 -19.88 13.50
CA LYS A 94 -11.05 -18.48 13.38
C LYS A 94 -12.09 -18.30 12.25
N LEU A 95 -11.88 -18.92 11.08
CA LEU A 95 -12.84 -18.93 9.97
C LEU A 95 -14.16 -19.65 10.33
N SER A 96 -14.09 -20.82 10.98
CA SER A 96 -15.25 -21.62 11.39
C SER A 96 -16.07 -20.98 12.52
N ASP A 97 -15.42 -20.17 13.37
CA ASP A 97 -16.06 -19.41 14.44
C ASP A 97 -16.51 -18.01 13.97
N GLY A 98 -16.27 -17.64 12.71
CA GLY A 98 -16.64 -16.34 12.14
C GLY A 98 -15.83 -15.16 12.68
N LEU A 99 -14.67 -15.43 13.30
CA LEU A 99 -13.76 -14.41 13.85
C LEU A 99 -12.93 -13.72 12.76
N ILE A 100 -12.75 -14.37 11.60
CA ILE A 100 -12.15 -13.78 10.39
C ILE A 100 -12.91 -14.26 9.15
N THR A 101 -12.86 -13.49 8.07
CA THR A 101 -13.47 -13.86 6.77
C THR A 101 -12.43 -14.42 5.79
N VAL A 102 -12.89 -15.14 4.75
CA VAL A 102 -12.00 -15.57 3.65
C VAL A 102 -11.43 -14.38 2.88
N ASP A 103 -12.18 -13.27 2.87
CA ASP A 103 -11.79 -12.03 2.20
C ASP A 103 -10.65 -11.30 2.94
N GLU A 104 -10.46 -11.54 4.24
CA GLU A 104 -9.27 -11.08 5.01
C GLU A 104 -7.99 -11.88 4.70
N LEU A 105 -8.09 -13.05 4.06
CA LEU A 105 -6.94 -13.89 3.68
C LEU A 105 -6.53 -13.72 2.21
N THR A 106 -6.81 -12.54 1.64
CA THR A 106 -6.58 -12.22 0.22
C THR A 106 -5.15 -11.76 -0.08
N GLU A 107 -4.52 -10.99 0.82
CA GLU A 107 -3.18 -10.45 0.64
C GLU A 107 -2.34 -10.53 1.92
N VAL A 108 -1.02 -10.38 1.78
CA VAL A 108 -0.12 -10.33 2.94
C VAL A 108 -0.18 -8.93 3.53
N SER A 109 -0.83 -8.79 4.69
CA SER A 109 -0.96 -7.50 5.36
C SER A 109 0.40 -6.94 5.77
N ARG A 110 0.75 -5.75 5.24
CA ARG A 110 1.97 -5.03 5.62
C ARG A 110 2.02 -4.78 7.14
N LYS A 111 0.86 -4.49 7.76
CA LYS A 111 0.74 -4.27 9.21
C LYS A 111 1.09 -5.53 9.99
N CYS A 112 0.56 -6.70 9.61
CA CYS A 112 0.90 -7.97 10.27
C CYS A 112 2.40 -8.28 10.19
N VAL A 113 3.02 -8.06 9.02
CA VAL A 113 4.48 -8.21 8.84
C VAL A 113 5.25 -7.23 9.73
N TYR A 114 4.85 -5.96 9.76
CA TYR A 114 5.50 -4.94 10.58
C TYR A 114 5.38 -5.24 12.08
N ASP A 115 4.18 -5.56 12.57
CA ASP A 115 3.94 -5.84 13.99
C ASP A 115 4.69 -7.10 14.47
N ALA A 116 4.77 -8.15 13.64
CA ALA A 116 5.60 -9.32 13.92
C ALA A 116 7.09 -8.97 13.98
N LEU A 117 7.57 -8.16 13.02
CA LEU A 117 8.95 -7.69 12.98
C LEU A 117 9.30 -6.81 14.21
N MET A 118 8.36 -5.96 14.65
CA MET A 118 8.50 -5.19 15.89
C MET A 118 8.63 -6.09 17.12
N SER A 119 7.91 -7.21 17.19
CA SER A 119 8.06 -8.17 18.29
C SER A 119 9.44 -8.84 18.30
N PHE A 120 10.00 -9.18 17.13
CA PHE A 120 11.38 -9.67 17.05
C PHE A 120 12.40 -8.63 17.54
N TYR A 121 12.19 -7.36 17.22
CA TYR A 121 13.09 -6.27 17.61
C TYR A 121 12.98 -5.89 19.09
N LEU A 122 11.76 -5.68 19.58
CA LEU A 122 11.51 -5.08 20.90
C LEU A 122 11.37 -6.12 22.01
N ASP A 123 10.76 -7.28 21.72
CA ASP A 123 10.50 -8.30 22.75
C ASP A 123 11.61 -9.35 22.78
N LYS A 124 12.11 -9.76 21.60
CA LYS A 124 13.14 -10.81 21.47
C LYS A 124 14.56 -10.27 21.30
N ASN A 125 14.73 -8.99 20.97
CA ASN A 125 16.00 -8.34 20.66
C ASN A 125 16.86 -9.13 19.65
N ILE A 126 16.26 -9.52 18.51
CA ILE A 126 16.95 -10.19 17.40
C ILE A 126 16.49 -9.66 16.03
N MET A 127 17.38 -9.74 15.05
CA MET A 127 17.02 -9.61 13.63
C MET A 127 16.61 -10.99 13.09
N PRO A 128 15.34 -11.22 12.71
CA PRO A 128 14.90 -12.53 12.25
C PRO A 128 15.39 -12.84 10.83
N THR A 129 15.37 -14.11 10.46
CA THR A 129 15.42 -14.57 9.07
C THR A 129 14.06 -14.45 8.38
N ALA A 130 14.05 -14.61 7.05
CA ALA A 130 12.81 -14.67 6.27
C ALA A 130 11.85 -15.78 6.74
N THR A 131 12.40 -16.93 7.16
CA THR A 131 11.65 -18.11 7.59
C THR A 131 11.03 -17.88 8.96
N GLU A 132 11.81 -17.42 9.95
CA GLU A 132 11.30 -17.07 11.28
C GLU A 132 10.19 -16.01 11.22
N LEU A 133 10.32 -15.03 10.33
CA LEU A 133 9.28 -14.03 10.11
C LEU A 133 8.02 -14.67 9.48
N PHE A 134 8.16 -15.48 8.43
CA PHE A 134 7.05 -16.20 7.78
C PHE A 134 6.28 -17.08 8.77
N ASP A 135 6.99 -17.92 9.53
CA ASP A 135 6.41 -18.81 10.53
C ASP A 135 5.65 -18.02 11.61
N SER A 136 6.17 -16.86 12.02
CA SER A 136 5.51 -16.00 13.02
C SER A 136 4.21 -15.35 12.55
N VAL A 137 4.02 -15.19 11.23
CA VAL A 137 2.81 -14.59 10.64
C VAL A 137 1.91 -15.61 9.93
N GLN A 138 2.28 -16.89 9.90
CA GLN A 138 1.60 -17.93 9.11
C GLN A 138 0.09 -18.00 9.34
N ASP A 139 -0.35 -17.79 10.59
CA ASP A 139 -1.77 -17.74 11.00
C ASP A 139 -2.60 -16.62 10.31
N PHE A 140 -1.92 -15.63 9.73
CA PHE A 140 -2.46 -14.42 9.10
C PHE A 140 -2.08 -14.28 7.62
N LEU A 141 -1.41 -15.27 7.03
CA LEU A 141 -1.08 -15.28 5.60
C LEU A 141 -2.22 -15.89 4.76
N PRO A 142 -2.32 -15.52 3.47
CA PRO A 142 -3.15 -16.26 2.52
C PRO A 142 -2.79 -17.76 2.50
N PRO A 143 -3.78 -18.67 2.37
CA PRO A 143 -3.57 -20.13 2.39
C PRO A 143 -2.48 -20.66 1.44
N TYR A 144 -2.32 -19.97 0.32
CA TYR A 144 -1.45 -20.32 -0.80
C TYR A 144 -0.14 -19.51 -0.79
N GLU A 145 0.15 -18.77 0.29
CA GLU A 145 1.39 -18.01 0.42
C GLU A 145 2.54 -18.93 0.81
N ASP A 146 3.45 -19.19 -0.13
CA ASP A 146 4.69 -19.88 0.14
C ASP A 146 5.83 -18.91 0.52
N ILE A 147 6.89 -19.43 1.13
CA ILE A 147 8.06 -18.64 1.58
C ILE A 147 8.76 -17.85 0.45
N ARG A 148 8.74 -18.32 -0.80
CA ARG A 148 9.33 -17.63 -1.96
C ARG A 148 8.43 -16.47 -2.40
N SER A 149 7.12 -16.69 -2.45
CA SER A 149 6.12 -15.64 -2.71
C SER A 149 6.16 -14.56 -1.62
N PHE A 150 6.21 -14.96 -0.35
CA PHE A 150 6.36 -14.06 0.78
C PHE A 150 7.65 -13.23 0.69
N LYS A 151 8.81 -13.85 0.42
CA LYS A 151 10.09 -13.14 0.17
C LYS A 151 9.96 -12.10 -0.95
N LYS A 152 9.28 -12.40 -2.06
CA LYS A 152 9.01 -11.44 -3.15
C LYS A 152 8.14 -10.27 -2.69
N LYS A 153 7.08 -10.53 -1.91
CA LYS A 153 6.20 -9.49 -1.34
C LYS A 153 6.95 -8.60 -0.35
N LEU A 154 7.82 -9.17 0.48
CA LEU A 154 8.69 -8.42 1.40
C LEU A 154 9.62 -7.44 0.66
N VAL A 155 10.25 -7.84 -0.45
CA VAL A 155 11.07 -6.91 -1.27
C VAL A 155 10.21 -5.77 -1.82
N LYS A 156 8.99 -6.07 -2.32
CA LYS A 156 8.05 -5.05 -2.81
C LYS A 156 7.59 -4.08 -1.73
N MET A 157 7.38 -4.57 -0.50
CA MET A 157 7.12 -3.71 0.67
C MET A 157 8.35 -2.89 1.08
N GLY A 158 9.54 -3.20 0.58
CA GLY A 158 10.77 -2.49 0.90
C GLY A 158 11.50 -3.00 2.14
N TYR A 159 11.31 -4.27 2.48
CA TYR A 159 12.27 -4.99 3.33
C TYR A 159 13.50 -5.41 2.51
N ILE A 160 14.64 -5.55 3.18
CA ILE A 160 15.92 -5.97 2.61
C ILE A 160 16.49 -7.15 3.38
N PHE A 161 17.22 -7.99 2.65
CA PHE A 161 17.90 -9.16 3.18
C PHE A 161 19.40 -8.88 3.24
N LYS A 162 20.03 -9.21 4.37
CA LYS A 162 21.48 -9.04 4.54
C LYS A 162 22.10 -10.31 5.09
N LYS A 163 23.25 -10.71 4.55
CA LYS A 163 23.96 -11.91 4.99
C LYS A 163 24.55 -11.69 6.38
N ARG A 164 24.40 -12.68 7.26
CA ARG A 164 25.00 -12.74 8.59
C ARG A 164 25.53 -14.15 8.80
N GLU A 165 26.85 -14.31 8.74
CA GLU A 165 27.56 -15.60 8.85
C GLU A 165 26.93 -16.71 7.99
N ASN A 166 26.03 -17.51 8.58
CA ASN A 166 25.38 -18.67 7.97
C ASN A 166 23.91 -18.46 7.55
N CYS A 167 23.34 -17.25 7.66
CA CYS A 167 21.95 -16.97 7.30
C CYS A 167 21.74 -15.60 6.61
N PHE A 168 20.51 -15.36 6.16
CA PHE A 168 20.05 -14.04 5.70
C PHE A 168 18.99 -13.50 6.65
N ILE A 169 19.31 -12.42 7.33
CA ILE A 169 18.38 -11.68 8.19
C ILE A 169 17.57 -10.67 7.36
N ILE A 170 16.38 -10.32 7.84
CA ILE A 170 15.47 -9.36 7.22
C ILE A 170 15.25 -8.14 8.12
N TYR A 171 15.26 -6.95 7.51
CA TYR A 171 14.84 -5.71 8.13
C TYR A 171 14.30 -4.71 7.12
N GLU A 172 13.57 -3.69 7.57
CA GLU A 172 13.02 -2.67 6.68
C GLU A 172 14.12 -1.68 6.23
N LYS A 173 14.04 -1.21 4.98
CA LYS A 173 14.97 -0.20 4.46
C LYS A 173 15.01 1.04 5.38
N PRO A 174 16.21 1.52 5.77
CA PRO A 174 16.34 2.73 6.59
C PRO A 174 15.64 3.97 6.01
N SER A 175 15.58 4.12 4.69
CA SER A 175 14.85 5.22 4.04
C SER A 175 13.35 5.19 4.34
N ILE A 176 12.72 4.00 4.34
CA ILE A 176 11.28 3.85 4.62
C ILE A 176 10.99 4.13 6.09
N ARG A 177 11.84 3.65 7.01
CA ARG A 177 11.77 4.01 8.43
C ARG A 177 11.87 5.53 8.63
N PHE A 178 12.82 6.18 7.97
CA PHE A 178 13.04 7.62 8.07
C PHE A 178 11.86 8.44 7.53
N GLU A 179 11.35 8.09 6.33
CA GLU A 179 10.15 8.71 5.74
C GLU A 179 8.92 8.54 6.65
N ARG A 180 8.69 7.32 7.17
CA ARG A 180 7.60 7.04 8.12
C ARG A 180 7.75 7.86 9.40
N PHE A 181 8.93 7.89 10.00
CA PHE A 181 9.19 8.65 11.22
C PHE A 181 8.93 10.15 11.03
N LEU A 182 9.42 10.74 9.93
CA LEU A 182 9.16 12.15 9.62
C LEU A 182 7.66 12.41 9.42
N TYR A 183 6.96 11.59 8.64
CA TYR A 183 5.51 11.73 8.44
C TYR A 183 4.77 11.68 9.77
N LEU A 184 5.00 10.64 10.59
CA LEU A 184 4.33 10.45 11.87
C LEU A 184 4.61 11.62 12.83
N LYS A 185 5.86 12.08 12.93
CA LYS A 185 6.24 13.26 13.72
C LYS A 185 5.45 14.50 13.32
N HIS A 186 5.35 14.77 12.02
CA HIS A 186 4.68 15.96 11.51
C HIS A 186 3.15 15.87 11.61
N ILE A 187 2.52 14.75 11.24
CA ILE A 187 1.07 14.61 11.29
C ILE A 187 0.54 14.65 12.73
N ILE A 188 1.23 14.04 13.69
CA ILE A 188 0.90 14.12 15.12
C ILE A 188 1.01 15.57 15.63
N GLN A 189 2.05 16.30 15.22
CA GLN A 189 2.23 17.70 15.60
C GLN A 189 1.11 18.58 15.03
N TYR A 190 0.78 18.45 13.73
CA TYR A 190 -0.27 19.25 13.10
C TYR A 190 -1.66 19.03 13.71
N ARG A 191 -1.96 17.82 14.19
CA ARG A 191 -3.19 17.55 14.96
C ARG A 191 -3.18 18.19 16.35
N LYS A 192 -2.03 18.18 17.05
CA LYS A 192 -1.86 18.89 18.33
C LYS A 192 -2.04 20.41 18.18
N ASP A 193 -1.54 20.95 17.06
CA ASP A 193 -1.70 22.35 16.67
C ASP A 193 -3.11 22.69 16.13
N LYS A 194 -4.02 21.70 16.07
CA LYS A 194 -5.40 21.80 15.57
C LYS A 194 -5.51 22.40 14.16
N ARG A 195 -4.52 22.11 13.30
CA ARG A 195 -4.55 22.57 11.92
C ARG A 195 -5.59 21.78 11.12
N PRO A 196 -6.30 22.41 10.16
CA PRO A 196 -7.11 21.68 9.21
C PRO A 196 -6.21 20.76 8.38
N ILE A 197 -6.62 19.50 8.18
CA ILE A 197 -5.87 18.50 7.40
C ILE A 197 -6.78 17.99 6.28
N TYR A 198 -6.26 18.00 5.06
CA TYR A 198 -6.92 17.53 3.85
C TYR A 198 -6.04 16.49 3.15
N TYR A 199 -6.56 15.28 2.94
CA TYR A 199 -5.90 14.24 2.15
C TYR A 199 -6.43 14.33 0.73
N ILE A 200 -5.56 14.63 -0.23
CA ILE A 200 -5.91 14.66 -1.66
C ILE A 200 -5.60 13.29 -2.26
N SER A 201 -6.55 12.76 -3.02
CA SER A 201 -6.36 11.54 -3.81
C SER A 201 -7.43 11.43 -4.90
N GLU A 202 -7.40 10.29 -5.57
CA GLU A 202 -8.04 9.99 -6.82
C GLU A 202 -8.52 8.53 -6.81
N VAL A 203 -9.51 8.23 -7.63
CA VAL A 203 -9.92 6.83 -7.85
C VAL A 203 -10.31 6.61 -9.30
N SER A 204 -9.75 5.54 -9.89
CA SER A 204 -10.08 5.05 -11.22
C SER A 204 -10.94 3.81 -11.10
N LEU A 205 -12.17 3.92 -11.61
CA LEU A 205 -13.19 2.89 -11.57
C LEU A 205 -13.42 2.36 -12.98
N SER A 206 -13.67 1.06 -13.10
CA SER A 206 -14.20 0.51 -14.35
C SER A 206 -15.35 -0.43 -14.07
N TYR A 207 -16.47 -0.19 -14.74
CA TYR A 207 -17.67 -1.02 -14.64
C TYR A 207 -18.12 -1.50 -16.02
N LYS A 208 -18.84 -2.62 -16.02
CA LYS A 208 -19.33 -3.29 -17.23
C LYS A 208 -20.79 -2.92 -17.41
N LYS A 209 -21.07 -1.88 -18.19
CA LYS A 209 -22.45 -1.52 -18.52
C LYS A 209 -23.02 -2.59 -19.46
N VAL A 210 -23.98 -3.37 -18.98
CA VAL A 210 -24.71 -4.35 -19.80
C VAL A 210 -25.85 -3.61 -20.49
N TRP A 211 -25.76 -3.44 -21.80
CA TRP A 211 -26.87 -2.95 -22.61
C TRP A 211 -27.78 -4.13 -22.95
N ASN A 212 -28.98 -4.16 -22.35
CA ASN A 212 -30.07 -4.99 -22.86
C ASN A 212 -30.71 -4.27 -24.05
N ILE A 213 -30.26 -4.61 -25.25
CA ILE A 213 -30.92 -4.30 -26.52
C ILE A 213 -31.02 -5.63 -27.27
N ASP A 214 -32.20 -5.91 -27.83
CA ASP A 214 -32.69 -7.21 -28.29
C ASP A 214 -31.66 -8.10 -29.03
N GLU A 215 -31.38 -9.27 -28.42
CA GLU A 215 -30.78 -10.53 -28.95
C GLU A 215 -29.64 -10.49 -29.99
N SER A 216 -29.00 -9.34 -30.23
CA SER A 216 -27.97 -9.19 -31.26
C SER A 216 -26.73 -8.43 -30.74
N VAL A 217 -25.72 -9.20 -30.34
CA VAL A 217 -24.34 -8.79 -30.01
C VAL A 217 -24.24 -7.74 -28.88
N SER A 218 -24.02 -8.22 -27.64
CA SER A 218 -23.67 -7.31 -26.53
C SER A 218 -22.25 -6.76 -26.68
N ASP A 219 -22.10 -5.54 -27.21
CA ASP A 219 -20.82 -4.84 -27.19
C ASP A 219 -20.46 -4.40 -25.77
N LYS A 220 -19.39 -5.01 -25.24
CA LYS A 220 -18.94 -4.85 -23.84
C LYS A 220 -18.14 -3.56 -23.67
N HIS A 221 -18.82 -2.42 -23.66
CA HIS A 221 -18.20 -1.14 -23.34
C HIS A 221 -17.79 -1.07 -21.86
N LYS A 222 -16.48 -1.16 -21.60
CA LYS A 222 -15.86 -0.89 -20.29
C LYS A 222 -15.88 0.62 -20.07
N THR A 223 -16.86 1.12 -19.32
CA THR A 223 -16.90 2.55 -18.97
C THR A 223 -15.93 2.80 -17.83
N GLN A 224 -15.04 3.77 -18.01
CA GLN A 224 -14.12 4.24 -16.97
C GLN A 224 -14.67 5.52 -16.35
N ILE A 225 -14.57 5.62 -15.03
CA ILE A 225 -14.88 6.83 -14.26
C ILE A 225 -13.64 7.18 -13.46
N HIS A 226 -13.22 8.43 -13.56
CA HIS A 226 -12.11 8.98 -12.79
C HIS A 226 -12.65 10.08 -11.88
N LEU A 227 -12.28 10.03 -10.60
CA LEU A 227 -12.63 11.03 -9.61
C LEU A 227 -11.36 11.59 -8.98
N LEU A 228 -11.30 12.91 -8.79
CA LEU A 228 -10.38 13.61 -7.89
C LEU A 228 -11.18 14.05 -6.67
N PHE A 229 -10.60 14.00 -5.48
CA PHE A 229 -11.23 14.48 -4.26
C PHE A 229 -10.20 14.89 -3.20
N ALA A 230 -10.60 15.77 -2.29
CA ALA A 230 -9.97 15.89 -0.99
C ALA A 230 -10.88 15.25 0.07
N VAL A 231 -10.31 14.84 1.20
CA VAL A 231 -11.09 14.40 2.36
C VAL A 231 -10.47 14.94 3.64
N SER A 232 -11.32 15.40 4.55
CA SER A 232 -10.94 15.84 5.88
C SER A 232 -11.68 15.02 6.92
N SER A 233 -10.95 14.54 7.94
CA SER A 233 -11.49 13.72 9.05
C SER A 233 -12.72 14.32 9.73
N HIS A 234 -12.87 15.65 9.69
CA HIS A 234 -13.95 16.38 10.36
C HIS A 234 -14.96 17.03 9.39
N LYS A 235 -14.78 16.87 8.07
CA LYS A 235 -15.68 17.49 7.06
C LYS A 235 -16.17 16.54 5.97
N GLY A 236 -15.79 15.26 6.03
CA GLY A 236 -16.12 14.32 4.97
C GLY A 236 -15.29 14.57 3.71
N VAL A 237 -15.81 14.06 2.59
CA VAL A 237 -15.28 14.35 1.25
C VAL A 237 -15.54 15.81 0.87
N GLN A 238 -14.57 16.44 0.21
CA GLN A 238 -14.58 17.83 -0.23
C GLN A 238 -13.99 17.91 -1.66
N PHE A 239 -14.39 18.92 -2.42
CA PHE A 239 -13.86 19.21 -3.76
C PHE A 239 -13.98 18.03 -4.77
N LEU A 240 -14.96 17.15 -4.59
CA LEU A 240 -15.15 15.96 -5.43
C LEU A 240 -15.43 16.35 -6.89
N LYS A 241 -14.55 15.94 -7.80
CA LYS A 241 -14.63 16.25 -9.23
C LYS A 241 -14.52 15.00 -10.09
N ARG A 242 -15.53 14.76 -10.92
CA ARG A 242 -15.45 13.77 -12.00
C ARG A 242 -14.62 14.32 -13.15
N VAL A 243 -13.65 13.54 -13.61
CA VAL A 243 -12.79 13.86 -14.74
C VAL A 243 -12.87 12.78 -15.82
N ASN A 244 -12.49 13.12 -17.05
CA ASN A 244 -12.53 12.23 -18.21
C ASN A 244 -11.32 11.29 -18.27
N LYS A 245 -10.18 11.71 -17.73
CA LYS A 245 -8.96 10.92 -17.52
C LYS A 245 -8.23 11.47 -16.28
N LEU A 246 -7.38 10.68 -15.65
CA LEU A 246 -6.41 11.19 -14.67
C LEU A 246 -5.15 11.60 -15.43
N ASP A 247 -4.83 12.89 -15.37
CA ASP A 247 -3.56 13.43 -15.85
C ASP A 247 -3.15 14.64 -15.01
N THR A 248 -1.86 14.96 -15.08
CA THR A 248 -1.21 16.00 -14.30
C THR A 248 -1.74 17.41 -14.59
N GLU A 249 -2.15 17.72 -15.82
CA GLU A 249 -2.69 19.04 -16.19
C GLU A 249 -4.09 19.24 -15.59
N ILE A 250 -4.95 18.22 -15.68
CA ILE A 250 -6.28 18.21 -15.07
C ILE A 250 -6.17 18.26 -13.54
N PHE A 251 -5.25 17.50 -12.94
CA PHE A 251 -4.98 17.55 -11.51
C PHE A 251 -4.53 18.94 -11.06
N ASN A 252 -3.52 19.51 -11.71
CA ASN A 252 -3.00 20.85 -11.41
C ASN A 252 -4.09 21.93 -11.56
N SER A 253 -4.91 21.82 -12.61
CA SER A 253 -6.02 22.75 -12.86
C SER A 253 -7.09 22.66 -11.77
N TRP A 254 -7.44 21.45 -11.31
CA TRP A 254 -8.36 21.25 -10.19
C TRP A 254 -7.76 21.76 -8.86
N LEU A 255 -6.48 21.46 -8.60
CA LEU A 255 -5.79 21.92 -7.41
C LEU A 255 -5.77 23.46 -7.32
N LEU A 256 -5.43 24.15 -8.41
CA LEU A 256 -5.31 25.61 -8.47
C LEU A 256 -6.66 26.34 -8.48
N ASN A 257 -7.67 25.81 -9.16
CA ASN A 257 -8.95 26.53 -9.36
C ASN A 257 -10.05 26.11 -8.39
N ASP A 258 -10.11 24.83 -7.99
CA ASP A 258 -11.21 24.28 -7.20
C ASP A 258 -10.82 24.03 -5.74
N VAL A 259 -9.61 23.51 -5.47
CA VAL A 259 -9.16 23.14 -4.12
C VAL A 259 -8.55 24.34 -3.38
N MET A 260 -7.40 24.82 -3.85
CA MET A 260 -6.56 25.80 -3.17
C MET A 260 -7.29 27.10 -2.78
N PRO A 261 -8.16 27.70 -3.61
CA PRO A 261 -8.90 28.91 -3.24
C PRO A 261 -9.93 28.70 -2.13
N ASN A 262 -10.31 27.45 -1.86
CA ASN A 262 -11.37 27.06 -0.92
C ASN A 262 -10.85 26.27 0.30
N LEU A 263 -9.53 26.08 0.41
CA LEU A 263 -8.90 25.50 1.61
C LEU A 263 -8.99 26.47 2.80
N GLU A 264 -9.06 25.92 4.01
CA GLU A 264 -8.95 26.74 5.22
C GLU A 264 -7.56 27.35 5.36
N THR A 265 -7.49 28.57 5.89
CA THR A 265 -6.22 29.26 6.15
C THR A 265 -5.31 28.40 7.02
N ASN A 266 -4.02 28.31 6.67
CA ASN A 266 -3.02 27.51 7.40
C ASN A 266 -3.31 25.99 7.43
N SER A 267 -4.12 25.46 6.50
CA SER A 267 -4.30 24.01 6.29
C SER A 267 -2.99 23.27 6.05
N VAL A 268 -3.02 21.96 6.29
CA VAL A 268 -2.04 20.97 5.84
C VAL A 268 -2.68 20.10 4.77
N VAL A 269 -2.00 19.93 3.63
CA VAL A 269 -2.42 19.06 2.54
C VAL A 269 -1.53 17.82 2.51
N ILE A 270 -2.14 16.65 2.52
CA ILE A 270 -1.47 15.36 2.41
C ILE A 270 -1.56 14.90 0.96
N LEU A 271 -0.41 14.62 0.35
CA LEU A 271 -0.26 14.09 -1.01
C LEU A 271 0.63 12.85 -0.96
N ASP A 272 0.30 11.81 -1.70
CA ASP A 272 1.23 10.70 -1.93
C ASP A 272 2.33 11.07 -2.95
N ASN A 273 3.16 10.09 -3.32
CA ASN A 273 4.26 10.26 -4.27
C ASN A 273 3.95 9.67 -5.67
N THR A 274 2.67 9.55 -6.05
CA THR A 274 2.30 9.13 -7.41
C THR A 274 2.71 10.17 -8.45
N GLU A 275 2.90 9.74 -9.70
CA GLU A 275 3.27 10.62 -10.83
C GLU A 275 2.28 11.79 -11.01
N LEU A 276 1.00 11.58 -10.71
CA LEU A 276 -0.05 12.59 -10.76
C LEU A 276 0.24 13.78 -9.85
N HIS A 277 0.75 13.51 -8.64
CA HIS A 277 1.05 14.50 -7.61
C HIS A 277 2.50 15.00 -7.66
N CYS A 278 3.32 14.48 -8.57
CA CYS A 278 4.78 14.69 -8.62
C CYS A 278 5.23 15.55 -9.81
N ASP A 279 4.37 16.43 -10.31
CA ASP A 279 4.74 17.40 -11.34
C ASP A 279 5.89 18.30 -10.87
N THR A 280 7.04 18.28 -11.55
CA THR A 280 8.21 19.06 -11.13
C THR A 280 8.22 20.45 -11.76
N TYR A 281 8.68 21.44 -10.99
CA TYR A 281 8.90 22.82 -11.47
C TYR A 281 10.14 22.91 -12.35
N CYS A 282 11.17 22.13 -12.01
CA CYS A 282 12.39 21.98 -12.79
C CYS A 282 12.75 20.49 -12.81
N GLU A 283 12.77 19.88 -14.00
CA GLU A 283 13.21 18.50 -14.15
C GLU A 283 14.70 18.38 -13.82
N THR A 284 15.08 17.33 -13.10
CA THR A 284 16.49 17.05 -12.85
C THR A 284 17.16 16.55 -14.14
N PRO A 285 18.26 17.17 -14.60
CA PRO A 285 18.99 16.67 -15.76
C PRO A 285 19.46 15.24 -15.55
N ASN A 286 19.30 14.41 -16.56
CA ASN A 286 19.81 13.04 -16.59
C ASN A 286 21.10 12.96 -17.43
N LYS A 287 21.73 11.79 -17.48
CA LYS A 287 23.01 11.57 -18.20
C LYS A 287 22.95 11.91 -19.70
N ASN A 288 21.77 11.96 -20.29
CA ASN A 288 21.53 12.27 -21.70
C ASN A 288 21.04 13.72 -21.92
N SER A 289 20.89 14.52 -20.85
CA SER A 289 20.42 15.90 -20.96
C SER A 289 21.42 16.76 -21.74
N PRO A 290 20.94 17.62 -22.66
CA PRO A 290 21.80 18.50 -23.45
C PRO A 290 22.44 19.58 -22.57
N ASN A 291 23.56 20.13 -23.04
CA ASN A 291 24.38 21.10 -22.29
C ASN A 291 23.56 22.31 -21.77
N HIS A 292 22.62 22.85 -22.57
CA HIS A 292 21.78 23.97 -22.15
C HIS A 292 20.89 23.63 -20.93
N VAL A 293 20.30 22.43 -20.85
CA VAL A 293 19.50 21.98 -19.71
C VAL A 293 20.35 21.86 -18.43
N LEU A 294 21.60 21.38 -18.55
CA LEU A 294 22.53 21.35 -17.41
C LEU A 294 22.84 22.77 -16.91
N ILE A 295 23.09 23.71 -17.82
CA ILE A 295 23.37 25.12 -17.52
C ILE A 295 22.15 25.81 -16.89
N GLU A 296 20.95 25.61 -17.45
CA GLU A 296 19.70 26.18 -16.93
C GLU A 296 19.38 25.67 -15.53
N TRP A 297 19.55 24.36 -15.28
CA TRP A 297 19.38 23.77 -13.95
C TRP A 297 20.39 24.31 -12.94
N LEU A 298 21.69 24.38 -13.30
CA LEU A 298 22.71 24.96 -12.42
C LEU A 298 22.44 26.44 -12.10
N ALA A 299 21.99 27.22 -13.09
CA ALA A 299 21.61 28.61 -12.89
C ALA A 299 20.36 28.76 -12.01
N PHE A 300 19.34 27.93 -12.21
CA PHE A 300 18.10 27.92 -11.42
C PHE A 300 18.35 27.58 -9.95
N HIS A 301 19.27 26.66 -9.66
CA HIS A 301 19.67 26.30 -8.30
C HIS A 301 20.78 27.19 -7.71
N GLU A 302 21.13 28.31 -8.37
CA GLU A 302 22.18 29.25 -7.96
C GLU A 302 23.57 28.60 -7.77
N ILE A 303 23.84 27.49 -8.46
CA ILE A 303 25.10 26.74 -8.37
C ILE A 303 26.14 27.40 -9.29
N PRO A 304 27.30 27.85 -8.79
CA PRO A 304 28.34 28.43 -9.64
C PRO A 304 28.93 27.41 -10.63
N PHE A 305 28.94 27.75 -11.92
CA PHE A 305 29.56 26.98 -12.99
C PHE A 305 30.33 27.89 -13.94
N ILE A 306 31.27 27.31 -14.70
CA ILE A 306 32.07 28.05 -15.70
C ILE A 306 31.50 27.74 -17.08
N LYS A 307 31.19 28.76 -17.88
CA LYS A 307 30.59 28.61 -19.23
C LYS A 307 31.44 27.82 -20.24
N THR A 308 32.72 27.57 -19.93
CA THR A 308 33.65 26.77 -20.74
C THR A 308 33.76 25.31 -20.28
N MET A 309 33.04 24.90 -19.23
CA MET A 309 33.01 23.50 -18.79
C MET A 309 32.48 22.59 -19.90
N SER A 310 33.13 21.44 -20.06
CA SER A 310 32.65 20.36 -20.91
C SER A 310 31.34 19.77 -20.36
N ILE A 311 30.60 19.07 -21.23
CA ILE A 311 29.38 18.37 -20.82
C ILE A 311 29.64 17.30 -19.74
N VAL A 312 30.87 16.76 -19.65
CA VAL A 312 31.28 15.79 -18.63
C VAL A 312 31.45 16.49 -17.27
N GLU A 313 32.12 17.65 -17.25
CA GLU A 313 32.28 18.45 -16.03
C GLU A 313 30.95 19.00 -15.52
N LEU A 314 30.07 19.47 -16.43
CA LEU A 314 28.72 19.92 -16.08
C LEU A 314 27.88 18.78 -15.51
N ASN A 315 27.91 17.58 -16.11
CA ASN A 315 27.23 16.40 -15.55
C ASN A 315 27.81 16.01 -14.18
N ALA A 316 29.13 16.02 -14.00
CA ALA A 316 29.76 15.72 -12.72
C ALA A 316 29.38 16.76 -11.65
N LEU A 317 29.26 18.03 -12.02
CA LEU A 317 28.81 19.11 -11.14
C LEU A 317 27.33 18.95 -10.76
N VAL A 318 26.44 18.72 -11.73
CA VAL A 318 25.01 18.46 -11.50
C VAL A 318 24.84 17.26 -10.58
N ASN A 319 25.47 16.11 -10.87
CA ASN A 319 25.39 14.89 -10.06
C ASN A 319 25.90 15.08 -8.61
N LYS A 320 26.77 16.06 -8.34
CA LYS A 320 27.22 16.40 -6.97
C LYS A 320 26.14 17.15 -6.18
N TYR A 321 25.16 17.74 -6.87
CA TYR A 321 24.07 18.51 -6.28
C TYR A 321 22.68 17.90 -6.53
N THR A 322 22.55 16.80 -7.30
CA THR A 322 21.28 16.07 -7.46
C THR A 322 20.75 15.49 -6.14
N ASP A 323 21.63 15.18 -5.19
CA ASP A 323 21.24 14.78 -3.82
C ASP A 323 20.58 15.93 -3.05
N ARG A 324 20.71 17.17 -3.52
CA ARG A 324 20.00 18.36 -3.02
C ARG A 324 18.69 18.63 -3.75
N ASN A 325 18.22 17.72 -4.60
CA ASN A 325 16.84 17.77 -5.08
C ASN A 325 15.88 17.47 -3.93
N VAL A 326 15.65 18.50 -3.10
CA VAL A 326 14.32 18.79 -2.61
C VAL A 326 13.42 18.69 -3.83
N ARG A 327 12.53 17.71 -3.85
CA ARG A 327 11.65 17.46 -4.99
C ARG A 327 10.76 18.70 -5.15
N LEU A 328 11.12 19.58 -6.08
CA LEU A 328 10.45 20.86 -6.29
C LEU A 328 9.15 20.63 -7.07
N TYR A 329 8.19 19.98 -6.42
CA TYR A 329 6.90 19.71 -7.00
C TYR A 329 6.07 20.99 -7.09
N LYS A 330 5.48 21.27 -8.25
CA LYS A 330 4.65 22.45 -8.47
C LYS A 330 3.48 22.52 -7.45
N PRO A 331 2.74 21.42 -7.17
CA PRO A 331 1.74 21.39 -6.10
C PRO A 331 2.25 21.90 -4.73
N ASP A 332 3.46 21.47 -4.33
CA ASP A 332 4.03 21.79 -3.02
C ASP A 332 4.39 23.28 -2.94
N ILE A 333 4.95 23.82 -4.02
CA ILE A 333 5.29 25.25 -4.15
C ILE A 333 4.02 26.10 -4.12
N TRP A 334 2.99 25.76 -4.90
CA TRP A 334 1.75 26.53 -4.99
C TRP A 334 1.00 26.55 -3.65
N LEU A 335 0.84 25.39 -3.00
CA LEU A 335 0.21 25.29 -1.69
C LEU A 335 0.99 26.07 -0.63
N LYS A 336 2.33 25.97 -0.63
CA LYS A 336 3.19 26.72 0.30
C LYS A 336 3.14 28.23 0.09
N GLN A 337 3.07 28.69 -1.16
CA GLN A 337 2.91 30.12 -1.50
C GLN A 337 1.54 30.67 -1.07
N ASN A 338 0.50 29.84 -1.01
CA ASN A 338 -0.83 30.20 -0.53
C ASN A 338 -1.01 29.98 0.99
N GLY A 339 0.07 29.71 1.73
CA GLY A 339 0.05 29.60 3.18
C GLY A 339 -0.44 28.26 3.72
N HIS A 340 -0.41 27.19 2.92
CA HIS A 340 -0.69 25.83 3.34
C HIS A 340 0.62 25.03 3.45
N ASP A 341 0.71 24.09 4.40
CA ASP A 341 1.83 23.15 4.41
C ASP A 341 1.49 21.89 3.61
N VAL A 342 2.49 21.29 2.99
CA VAL A 342 2.36 19.98 2.36
C VAL A 342 3.15 18.95 3.17
N LEU A 343 2.53 17.79 3.40
CA LEU A 343 3.18 16.64 4.01
C LEU A 343 3.03 15.44 3.07
N ARG A 344 4.15 14.96 2.54
CA ARG A 344 4.17 13.82 1.61
C ARG A 344 3.97 12.51 2.38
N LEU A 345 3.00 11.71 1.92
CA LEU A 345 2.62 10.43 2.51
C LEU A 345 3.59 9.33 2.06
N PRO A 346 4.28 8.63 2.98
CA PRO A 346 5.14 7.50 2.63
C PRO A 346 4.31 6.31 2.12
N ASP A 347 4.81 5.60 1.12
CA ASP A 347 4.13 4.45 0.51
C ASP A 347 3.78 3.35 1.53
N CYS A 348 4.54 3.25 2.63
CA CYS A 348 4.27 2.29 3.71
C CYS A 348 3.02 2.61 4.56
N LEU A 349 2.43 3.80 4.41
CA LEU A 349 1.23 4.26 5.11
C LEU A 349 0.06 4.58 4.16
N ASN A 350 0.21 4.33 2.85
CA ASN A 350 -0.73 4.79 1.82
C ASN A 350 -2.19 4.31 2.02
N GLU A 351 -2.38 3.06 2.47
CA GLU A 351 -3.70 2.48 2.78
C GLU A 351 -4.21 2.82 4.19
N MET A 352 -3.38 3.46 5.03
CA MET A 352 -3.72 3.85 6.40
C MET A 352 -4.07 5.34 6.45
N THR A 353 -5.02 5.78 5.62
CA THR A 353 -5.45 7.18 5.52
C THR A 353 -6.96 7.33 5.29
N PRO A 354 -7.56 8.48 5.65
CA PRO A 354 -8.95 8.77 5.31
C PRO A 354 -9.21 8.77 3.79
N ALA A 355 -8.20 9.10 2.98
CA ALA A 355 -8.27 8.98 1.53
C ALA A 355 -8.41 7.52 1.08
N ALA A 356 -7.60 6.59 1.61
CA ALA A 356 -7.72 5.17 1.32
C ALA A 356 -9.10 4.60 1.69
N HIS A 357 -9.59 4.92 2.90
CA HIS A 357 -10.94 4.57 3.33
C HIS A 357 -12.01 5.11 2.38
N THR A 358 -11.88 6.37 1.96
CA THR A 358 -12.78 7.01 0.99
C THR A 358 -12.76 6.29 -0.37
N ARG A 359 -11.57 5.98 -0.92
CA ARG A 359 -11.43 5.18 -2.15
C ARG A 359 -12.15 3.84 -2.01
N HIS A 360 -12.01 3.16 -0.87
CA HIS A 360 -12.70 1.90 -0.60
C HIS A 360 -14.23 2.06 -0.63
N VAL A 361 -14.79 3.04 0.11
CA VAL A 361 -16.25 3.26 0.16
C VAL A 361 -16.82 3.57 -1.23
N ILE A 362 -16.15 4.43 -2.01
CA ILE A 362 -16.52 4.75 -3.40
C ILE A 362 -16.51 3.48 -4.27
N ASN A 363 -15.42 2.70 -4.22
CA ASN A 363 -15.28 1.43 -4.94
C ASN A 363 -16.41 0.43 -4.62
N LYS A 364 -16.80 0.34 -3.34
CA LYS A 364 -17.87 -0.56 -2.87
C LYS A 364 -19.25 -0.11 -3.36
N LYS A 365 -19.56 1.18 -3.31
CA LYS A 365 -20.89 1.71 -3.67
C LYS A 365 -21.17 1.69 -5.17
N ILE A 366 -20.17 1.93 -6.02
CA ILE A 366 -20.32 1.91 -7.49
C ILE A 366 -20.42 0.47 -8.04
N LYS A 367 -19.96 -0.54 -7.29
CA LYS A 367 -20.29 -1.95 -7.57
C LYS A 367 -21.74 -2.33 -7.24
N LEU A 368 -22.45 -1.50 -6.46
CA LEU A 368 -23.83 -1.74 -5.99
C LEU A 368 -24.87 -0.87 -6.70
N LYS A 369 -24.47 0.22 -7.36
CA LYS A 369 -25.32 1.12 -8.15
C LYS A 369 -24.64 1.40 -9.49
N ASP A 370 -25.30 1.03 -10.60
CA ASP A 370 -24.81 1.23 -11.98
C ASP A 370 -24.76 2.69 -12.46
N ASP A 371 -25.09 3.65 -11.59
CA ASP A 371 -25.03 5.09 -11.87
C ASP A 371 -24.33 5.88 -10.74
N LEU A 372 -23.69 6.98 -11.13
CA LEU A 372 -22.74 7.73 -10.30
C LEU A 372 -23.38 9.01 -9.74
N ASP A 373 -24.01 8.90 -8.58
CA ASP A 373 -24.44 10.06 -7.80
C ASP A 373 -23.29 10.61 -6.94
N LEU A 374 -22.68 11.71 -7.41
CA LEU A 374 -21.61 12.41 -6.68
C LEU A 374 -22.10 12.99 -5.33
N LYS A 375 -23.34 13.48 -5.27
CA LYS A 375 -23.92 13.98 -4.00
C LYS A 375 -24.21 12.83 -3.06
N GLY A 376 -24.58 11.67 -3.60
CA GLY A 376 -24.63 10.41 -2.86
C GLY A 376 -23.31 10.15 -2.14
N ILE A 377 -22.19 10.17 -2.87
CA ILE A 377 -20.82 9.94 -2.33
C ILE A 377 -20.47 10.94 -1.21
N GLU A 378 -20.76 12.23 -1.38
CA GLU A 378 -20.47 13.28 -0.37
C GLU A 378 -21.29 13.08 0.93
N ASN A 379 -22.58 12.75 0.82
CA ASN A 379 -23.43 12.44 1.98
C ASN A 379 -23.07 11.10 2.63
N ASP A 380 -22.57 10.17 1.82
CA ASP A 380 -22.21 8.81 2.22
C ASP A 380 -20.92 8.79 3.06
N VAL A 381 -19.86 9.47 2.62
CA VAL A 381 -18.58 9.59 3.35
C VAL A 381 -18.59 10.87 4.18
N ASN A 382 -19.54 10.93 5.12
CA ASN A 382 -19.76 12.08 5.99
C ASN A 382 -18.85 12.07 7.23
N GLU A 383 -18.88 13.18 7.96
CA GLU A 383 -18.12 13.42 9.20
C GLU A 383 -18.26 12.29 10.25
N SER A 384 -19.45 11.69 10.40
CA SER A 384 -19.68 10.69 11.45
C SER A 384 -18.95 9.37 11.19
N GLU A 385 -18.92 8.90 9.93
CA GLU A 385 -18.18 7.70 9.55
C GLU A 385 -16.66 7.93 9.68
N LEU A 386 -16.19 9.07 9.16
CA LEU A 386 -14.77 9.43 9.22
C LEU A 386 -14.27 9.73 10.63
N THR A 387 -15.10 10.26 11.54
CA THR A 387 -14.67 10.56 12.92
C THR A 387 -14.34 9.27 13.69
N SER A 388 -15.13 8.21 13.51
CA SER A 388 -14.86 6.90 14.11
C SER A 388 -13.57 6.29 13.56
N TYR A 389 -13.43 6.22 12.23
CA TYR A 389 -12.23 5.74 11.55
C TYR A 389 -10.98 6.54 11.96
N SER A 390 -11.08 7.88 11.97
CA SER A 390 -9.98 8.78 12.30
C SER A 390 -9.50 8.61 13.74
N SER A 391 -10.40 8.32 14.67
CA SER A 391 -10.03 8.07 16.08
C SER A 391 -9.13 6.82 16.21
N MET A 392 -9.44 5.75 15.48
CA MET A 392 -8.60 4.54 15.44
C MET A 392 -7.28 4.80 14.71
N LEU A 393 -7.33 5.53 13.58
CA LEU A 393 -6.14 5.93 12.83
C LEU A 393 -5.14 6.72 13.69
N PHE A 394 -5.61 7.71 14.45
CA PHE A 394 -4.74 8.56 15.26
C PHE A 394 -4.04 7.77 16.38
N ALA A 395 -4.77 6.84 17.01
CA ALA A 395 -4.21 5.94 18.01
C ALA A 395 -3.14 4.99 17.40
N GLU A 396 -3.35 4.50 16.18
CA GLU A 396 -2.37 3.68 15.46
C GLU A 396 -1.13 4.49 15.05
N GLU A 397 -1.28 5.73 14.59
CA GLU A 397 -0.14 6.61 14.27
C GLU A 397 0.70 6.95 15.52
N GLU A 398 0.06 7.24 16.67
CA GLU A 398 0.78 7.44 17.93
C GLU A 398 1.48 6.15 18.40
N ARG A 399 0.84 4.97 18.23
CA ARG A 399 1.47 3.67 18.50
C ARG A 399 2.71 3.45 17.62
N LEU A 400 2.58 3.65 16.31
CA LEU A 400 3.69 3.51 15.36
C LEU A 400 4.83 4.48 15.67
N PHE A 401 4.53 5.74 16.00
CA PHE A 401 5.56 6.71 16.39
C PHE A 401 6.28 6.32 17.68
N GLY A 402 5.54 5.80 18.68
CA GLY A 402 6.11 5.25 19.91
C GLY A 402 6.93 3.97 19.73
N LEU A 403 6.75 3.24 18.62
CA LEU A 403 7.60 2.11 18.23
C LEU A 403 8.88 2.61 17.55
N GLU A 404 8.78 3.49 16.55
CA GLU A 404 9.97 4.06 15.87
C GLU A 404 10.95 4.68 16.86
N MET A 405 10.46 5.39 17.87
CA MET A 405 11.31 6.04 18.88
C MET A 405 12.12 5.07 19.77
N LYS A 406 11.81 3.77 19.75
CA LYS A 406 12.56 2.72 20.45
C LYS A 406 13.54 1.99 19.52
N LEU A 407 13.29 2.01 18.22
CA LEU A 407 14.02 1.18 17.26
C LEU A 407 15.47 1.58 17.09
N ASP A 408 15.84 2.86 17.24
CA ASP A 408 17.23 3.27 17.02
C ASP A 408 18.17 2.63 18.04
N VAL A 409 17.79 2.58 19.32
CA VAL A 409 18.54 1.86 20.38
C VAL A 409 18.63 0.36 20.09
N VAL A 410 17.58 -0.24 19.52
CA VAL A 410 17.59 -1.67 19.14
C VAL A 410 18.51 -1.91 17.94
N PHE A 411 18.47 -1.03 16.93
CA PHE A 411 19.33 -1.13 15.75
C PHE A 411 20.80 -0.90 16.11
N ASP A 412 21.13 0.03 17.02
CA ASP A 412 22.49 0.23 17.54
C ASP A 412 23.05 -1.04 18.21
N ASN A 413 22.19 -1.81 18.90
CA ASN A 413 22.58 -3.09 19.51
C ASN A 413 22.74 -4.23 18.49
N LEU A 414 21.90 -4.27 17.45
CA LEU A 414 21.81 -5.40 16.52
C LEU A 414 22.66 -5.24 15.25
N MET A 415 22.81 -4.03 14.73
CA MET A 415 23.54 -3.73 13.49
C MET A 415 25.05 -4.06 13.52
N PRO A 416 25.80 -3.85 14.62
CA PRO A 416 27.23 -4.17 14.66
C PRO A 416 27.56 -5.66 14.45
N SER A 417 26.56 -6.55 14.60
CA SER A 417 26.71 -8.00 14.43
C SER A 417 26.56 -8.50 12.99
N ILE A 418 26.52 -7.58 12.01
CA ILE A 418 26.21 -7.89 10.60
C ILE A 418 27.35 -7.45 9.69
N TYR A 419 27.95 -8.39 8.96
CA TYR A 419 29.02 -8.12 8.01
C TYR A 419 28.53 -7.28 6.81
N CYS A 420 29.26 -6.22 6.48
CA CYS A 420 29.02 -5.38 5.30
C CYS A 420 29.83 -5.85 4.08
N GLU A 421 29.63 -7.08 3.63
CA GLU A 421 30.14 -7.53 2.31
C GLU A 421 29.03 -7.42 1.24
N ASN A 422 28.92 -6.21 0.67
CA ASN A 422 28.03 -5.83 -0.43
C ASN A 422 26.51 -6.05 -0.21
N ASP A 423 25.70 -5.06 -0.57
CA ASP A 423 24.25 -5.21 -0.59
C ASP A 423 23.83 -6.18 -1.71
N LEU A 424 23.75 -7.46 -1.37
CA LEU A 424 23.30 -8.54 -2.25
C LEU A 424 21.80 -8.38 -2.53
N TYR A 425 21.48 -7.63 -3.57
CA TYR A 425 20.16 -7.60 -4.21
C TYR A 425 19.82 -9.00 -4.73
N LEU A 426 19.19 -9.80 -3.86
CA LEU A 426 18.77 -11.19 -4.09
C LEU A 426 19.91 -12.09 -4.62
N PRO A 427 20.54 -12.90 -3.75
CA PRO A 427 21.20 -14.09 -4.25
C PRO A 427 20.20 -14.87 -5.10
N SER A 428 20.62 -15.35 -6.27
CA SER A 428 19.91 -16.39 -6.99
C SER A 428 19.98 -17.67 -6.16
N ILE A 429 19.06 -17.81 -5.19
CA ILE A 429 18.99 -18.97 -4.30
C ILE A 429 18.60 -20.18 -5.16
N SER A 430 19.60 -20.97 -5.53
CA SER A 430 19.41 -22.39 -5.83
C SER A 430 18.95 -23.10 -4.56
N ASP A 431 18.01 -24.05 -4.70
CA ASP A 431 17.33 -24.74 -3.58
C ASP A 431 18.21 -25.77 -2.83
N SER A 432 19.46 -25.41 -2.52
CA SER A 432 20.39 -26.22 -1.74
C SER A 432 21.29 -25.31 -0.91
N ASP A 433 20.87 -25.03 0.32
CA ASP A 433 21.70 -24.87 1.54
C ASP A 433 20.90 -24.26 2.71
N SER A 434 19.87 -25.00 3.19
CA SER A 434 19.44 -25.14 4.60
C SER A 434 18.05 -25.79 4.66
#